data_AF-A0A9Q0VJN1-F1
#
_entry.id   AF-A0A9Q0VJN1-F1
#
_cell.length_a   1.000
_cell.length_b   1.000
_cell.length_c   1.000
_cell.angle_alpha   90.00
_cell.angle_beta   90.00
_cell.angle_gamma   90.00
#
_symmetry.space_group_name_H-M   'P 1'
#
loop_
_entity.id
_entity.type
_entity.pdbx_description
1 polymer ?
#
loop_
_entity_poly.entity_id
_entity_poly.type
_entity_poly.pdbx_seq_one_letter_code
_entity_poly.pdbx_strand_id
1 'polypeptide(L)'
;MLWAVKERQLKGRKLFPQTILDERAKKAENWHRDAAVKARYTQPAQPITCATFAQDVLEGRAKVSQAHDHKHVPMTFGPTSLVGGSLTSERERMRAQVFQPGHRLPTMIIEEARLKEMEIMNIWQERNAELMEKANSAWYRDNPKSKLSEDDDDNVQKARACDDWKDDHPRGAGNKKLTPCG
;
A
#
# COMPACT_ATOMS: atom_id res chain seq x y z
N MET A 1 33.84 13.96 29.15
CA MET A 1 34.06 12.72 28.35
C MET A 1 35.35 12.72 27.54
N LEU A 2 35.69 13.82 26.83
CA LEU A 2 36.93 13.90 26.03
C LEU A 2 38.23 13.76 26.83
N TRP A 3 38.26 14.26 28.07
CA TRP A 3 39.44 14.18 28.94
C TRP A 3 39.79 12.73 29.35
N ALA A 4 38.78 11.93 29.69
CA ALA A 4 38.94 10.51 30.02
C ALA A 4 39.43 9.67 28.83
N VAL A 5 39.09 10.05 27.59
CA VAL A 5 39.60 9.41 26.37
C VAL A 5 41.07 9.80 26.14
N LYS A 6 41.43 11.06 26.42
CA LYS A 6 42.80 11.58 26.27
C LYS A 6 43.78 10.94 27.27
N GLU A 7 43.37 10.74 28.52
CA GLU A 7 44.17 10.02 29.52
C GLU A 7 44.38 8.53 29.18
N ARG A 8 43.38 7.88 28.59
CA ARG A 8 43.47 6.46 28.21
C ARG A 8 44.33 6.24 26.96
N GLN A 9 44.35 7.20 26.03
CA GLN A 9 45.23 7.23 24.86
C GLN A 9 46.71 7.37 25.23
N LEU A 10 47.02 8.07 26.34
CA LEU A 10 48.37 8.24 26.86
C LEU A 10 48.97 6.93 27.44
N LYS A 11 48.14 5.97 27.87
CA LYS A 11 48.57 4.70 28.47
C LYS A 11 48.99 3.60 27.48
N GLY A 12 48.96 3.86 26.17
CA GLY A 12 49.49 2.95 25.15
C GLY A 12 48.61 2.85 23.91
N ARG A 13 49.07 3.44 22.80
CA ARG A 13 48.30 3.60 21.54
C ARG A 13 47.82 2.30 20.89
N LYS A 14 48.43 1.14 21.19
CA LYS A 14 48.05 -0.16 20.59
C LYS A 14 47.07 -0.98 21.43
N LEU A 15 47.13 -0.86 22.76
CA LEU A 15 46.28 -1.62 23.69
C LEU A 15 44.87 -1.01 23.81
N PHE A 16 44.75 0.31 23.65
CA PHE A 16 43.47 1.01 23.70
C PHE A 16 42.45 0.57 22.62
N PRO A 17 42.81 0.46 21.33
CA PRO A 17 41.86 -0.03 20.32
C PRO A 17 41.48 -1.50 20.52
N GLN A 18 42.40 -2.37 20.95
CA GLN A 18 42.10 -3.77 21.24
C GLN A 18 41.12 -3.92 22.41
N THR A 19 41.38 -3.21 23.51
CA THR A 19 40.47 -3.24 24.67
C THR A 19 39.06 -2.75 24.33
N ILE A 20 38.90 -1.75 23.47
CA ILE A 20 37.57 -1.30 23.02
C ILE A 20 36.88 -2.36 22.16
N LEU A 21 37.61 -3.03 21.27
CA LEU A 21 37.08 -4.10 20.43
C LEU A 21 36.66 -5.30 21.28
N ASP A 22 37.47 -5.68 22.27
CA ASP A 22 37.17 -6.76 23.21
C ASP A 22 35.93 -6.44 24.07
N GLU A 23 35.80 -5.20 24.56
CA GLU A 23 34.61 -4.76 25.30
C GLU A 23 33.34 -4.78 24.43
N ARG A 24 33.46 -4.42 23.15
CA ARG A 24 32.34 -4.53 22.20
C ARG A 24 31.96 -5.99 21.95
N ALA A 25 32.94 -6.87 21.77
CA ALA A 25 32.71 -8.30 21.55
C ALA A 25 32.00 -8.91 22.76
N LYS A 26 32.50 -8.66 23.99
CA LYS A 26 31.86 -9.09 25.24
C LYS A 26 30.43 -8.58 25.37
N LYS A 27 30.18 -7.31 25.03
CA LYS A 27 28.84 -6.74 25.08
C LYS A 27 27.88 -7.42 24.10
N ALA A 28 28.34 -7.70 22.87
CA ALA A 28 27.55 -8.43 21.88
C ALA A 28 27.27 -9.87 22.34
N GLU A 29 28.28 -10.58 22.85
CA GLU A 29 28.14 -11.92 23.40
C GLU A 29 27.14 -11.98 24.56
N ASN A 30 27.24 -11.04 25.50
CA ASN A 30 26.29 -10.94 26.63
C ASN A 30 24.87 -10.68 26.13
N TRP A 31 24.69 -9.82 25.12
CA TRP A 31 23.37 -9.57 24.55
C TRP A 31 22.76 -10.81 23.90
N HIS A 32 23.56 -11.58 23.13
CA HIS A 32 23.12 -12.84 22.55
C HIS A 32 22.80 -13.89 23.61
N ARG A 33 23.62 -13.95 24.67
CA ARG A 33 23.42 -14.87 25.79
C ARG A 33 22.15 -14.54 26.56
N ASP A 34 21.93 -13.27 26.89
CA ASP A 34 20.73 -12.79 27.57
C ASP A 34 19.47 -12.98 26.72
N ALA A 35 19.56 -12.73 25.41
CA ALA A 35 18.47 -12.98 24.48
C ALA A 35 18.14 -14.48 24.39
N ALA A 36 19.15 -15.36 24.34
CA ALA A 36 18.96 -16.80 24.34
C ALA A 36 18.35 -17.32 25.66
N VAL A 37 18.73 -16.75 26.79
CA VAL A 37 18.14 -17.08 28.10
C VAL A 37 16.68 -16.61 28.14
N LYS A 38 16.40 -15.37 27.74
CA LYS A 38 15.03 -14.84 27.68
C LYS A 38 14.15 -15.66 26.75
N ALA A 39 14.65 -16.05 25.57
CA ALA A 39 13.92 -16.85 24.59
C ALA A 39 13.40 -18.18 25.16
N ARG A 40 14.09 -18.79 26.13
CA ARG A 40 13.65 -20.04 26.78
C ARG A 40 12.44 -19.85 27.69
N TYR A 41 12.26 -18.66 28.25
CA TYR A 41 11.19 -18.34 29.21
C TYR A 41 10.09 -17.49 28.59
N THR A 42 10.36 -16.79 27.49
CA THR A 42 9.33 -16.15 26.68
C THR A 42 8.60 -17.23 25.91
N GLN A 43 7.50 -17.74 26.47
CA GLN A 43 6.54 -18.46 25.64
C GLN A 43 5.98 -17.44 24.64
N PRO A 44 6.05 -17.69 23.32
CA PRO A 44 5.27 -16.89 22.39
C PRO A 44 3.81 -17.02 22.83
N ALA A 45 3.13 -15.90 23.04
CA ALA A 45 1.68 -15.93 23.23
C ALA A 45 1.12 -16.78 22.09
N GLN A 46 0.42 -17.86 22.42
CA GLN A 46 -0.14 -18.73 21.39
C GLN A 46 -0.96 -17.84 20.47
N PRO A 47 -0.73 -17.89 19.14
CA PRO A 47 -1.52 -17.07 18.24
C PRO A 47 -2.97 -17.44 18.50
N ILE A 48 -3.75 -16.48 18.98
CA ILE A 48 -5.19 -16.67 19.18
C ILE A 48 -5.76 -16.78 17.76
N THR A 49 -5.82 -18.01 17.26
CA THR A 49 -6.48 -18.30 15.99
C THR A 49 -7.94 -17.88 16.10
N CYS A 50 -8.53 -17.45 14.98
CA CYS A 50 -9.94 -17.05 14.95
C CYS A 50 -10.87 -18.11 15.59
N ALA A 51 -10.54 -19.39 15.42
CA ALA A 51 -11.26 -20.51 16.01
C ALA A 51 -11.19 -20.54 17.55
N THR A 52 -10.01 -20.34 18.15
CA THR A 52 -9.87 -20.34 19.62
C THR A 52 -10.49 -19.10 20.27
N PHE A 53 -10.39 -17.93 19.63
CA PHE A 53 -11.10 -16.73 20.10
C PHE A 53 -12.62 -16.91 20.08
N ALA A 54 -13.16 -17.45 18.98
CA ALA A 54 -14.59 -17.71 18.86
C ALA A 54 -15.08 -18.69 19.94
N GLN A 55 -14.28 -19.71 20.24
CA GLN A 55 -14.59 -20.66 21.30
C GLN A 55 -14.55 -20.02 22.70
N ASP A 56 -13.55 -19.17 23.00
CA ASP A 56 -13.49 -18.45 24.28
C ASP A 56 -14.62 -17.41 24.45
N VAL A 57 -15.11 -16.83 23.35
CA VAL A 57 -16.31 -15.97 23.36
C VAL A 57 -17.56 -16.78 23.69
N LEU A 58 -17.71 -17.98 23.11
CA LEU A 58 -18.83 -18.88 23.40
C LEU A 58 -18.76 -19.44 24.83
N GLU A 59 -17.57 -19.74 25.33
CA GLU A 59 -17.30 -20.21 26.70
C GLU A 59 -17.32 -19.06 27.74
N GLY A 60 -17.54 -17.81 27.32
CA GLY A 60 -17.66 -16.63 28.20
C GLY A 60 -16.35 -16.17 28.83
N ARG A 61 -15.21 -16.71 28.38
CA ARG A 61 -13.86 -16.33 28.85
C ARG A 61 -13.35 -15.05 28.19
N ALA A 62 -13.92 -14.64 27.05
CA ALA A 62 -13.56 -13.43 26.32
C ALA A 62 -14.81 -12.63 25.90
N LYS A 63 -14.68 -11.31 25.79
CA LYS A 63 -15.74 -10.43 25.26
C LYS A 63 -15.46 -10.12 23.78
N VAL A 64 -16.51 -10.09 22.95
CA VAL A 64 -16.40 -9.70 21.51
C VAL A 64 -15.82 -8.30 21.33
N SER A 65 -16.05 -7.40 22.30
CA SER A 65 -15.51 -6.04 22.32
C SER A 65 -14.08 -5.94 22.84
N GLN A 66 -13.49 -7.05 23.30
CA GLN A 66 -12.11 -7.08 23.75
C GLN A 66 -11.19 -7.03 22.52
N ALA A 67 -10.93 -5.82 22.03
CA ALA A 67 -9.96 -5.56 20.99
C ALA A 67 -8.64 -6.22 21.40
N HIS A 68 -8.23 -7.22 20.63
CA HIS A 68 -6.88 -7.75 20.79
C HIS A 68 -5.96 -6.69 20.18
N ASP A 69 -5.33 -5.87 21.02
CA ASP A 69 -4.32 -4.91 20.61
C ASP A 69 -3.08 -5.66 20.10
N HIS A 70 -3.18 -6.17 18.89
CA HIS A 70 -2.03 -6.63 18.15
C HIS A 70 -1.32 -5.38 17.66
N LYS A 71 -0.42 -4.86 18.49
CA LYS A 71 0.49 -3.77 18.12
C LYS A 71 1.32 -4.25 16.94
N HIS A 72 0.85 -4.00 15.72
CA HIS A 72 1.65 -4.16 14.53
C HIS A 72 2.79 -3.15 14.61
N VAL A 73 3.95 -3.61 15.06
CA VAL A 73 5.19 -2.87 14.82
C VAL A 73 5.43 -2.97 13.33
N PRO A 74 5.42 -1.86 12.56
CA PRO A 74 5.68 -1.92 11.14
C PRO A 74 7.04 -2.57 10.92
N MET A 75 7.09 -3.65 10.13
CA MET A 75 8.34 -4.29 9.74
C MET A 75 9.12 -3.31 8.88
N THR A 76 10.06 -2.65 9.53
CA THR A 76 11.07 -1.81 8.92
C THR A 76 12.18 -2.72 8.41
N PHE A 77 12.24 -2.86 7.09
CA PHE A 77 13.24 -3.68 6.41
C PHE A 77 14.58 -2.93 6.35
N GLY A 78 15.62 -3.50 6.95
CA GLY A 78 16.96 -2.92 6.98
C GLY A 78 17.77 -3.40 8.18
N PRO A 79 19.09 -3.13 8.22
CA PRO A 79 19.91 -3.46 9.38
C PRO A 79 19.40 -2.71 10.62
N THR A 80 19.43 -3.36 11.78
CA THR A 80 18.91 -2.85 13.08
C THR A 80 19.47 -1.48 13.47
N SER A 81 20.65 -1.11 12.98
CA SER A 81 21.26 0.21 13.19
C SER A 81 20.49 1.37 12.50
N LEU A 82 19.73 1.07 11.44
CA LEU A 82 19.00 2.05 10.62
C LEU A 82 17.52 2.11 10.96
N VAL A 83 16.98 1.02 11.48
CA VAL A 83 15.54 0.78 11.70
C VAL A 83 14.97 1.56 12.90
N GLY A 84 15.80 2.08 13.81
CA GLY A 84 15.34 2.83 14.98
C GLY A 84 16.30 3.90 15.50
N GLY A 85 17.32 4.28 14.72
CA GLY A 85 18.29 5.30 15.07
C GLY A 85 18.12 6.59 14.26
N SER A 86 18.62 7.72 14.77
CA SER A 86 18.73 8.94 13.96
C SER A 86 19.80 8.76 12.88
N LEU A 87 19.47 9.09 11.63
CA LEU A 87 20.40 9.01 10.49
C LEU A 87 21.40 10.17 10.55
N THR A 88 22.46 10.00 11.34
CA THR A 88 23.45 11.06 11.58
C THR A 88 24.48 11.19 10.45
N SER A 89 24.76 10.11 9.71
CA SER A 89 25.77 10.11 8.65
C SER A 89 25.20 9.87 7.25
N GLU A 90 25.85 10.44 6.23
CA GLU A 90 25.47 10.27 4.82
C GLU A 90 25.60 8.81 4.36
N ARG A 91 26.60 8.10 4.87
CA ARG A 91 26.79 6.66 4.63
C ARG A 91 25.64 5.82 5.16
N GLU A 92 25.07 6.19 6.30
CA GLU A 92 23.88 5.54 6.85
C GLU A 92 22.66 5.80 5.98
N ARG A 93 22.48 7.03 5.47
CA ARG A 93 21.38 7.35 4.54
C ARG A 93 21.43 6.53 3.26
N MET A 94 22.60 6.38 2.65
CA MET A 94 22.77 5.53 1.46
C MET A 94 22.47 4.06 1.77
N ARG A 95 22.92 3.54 2.91
CA ARG A 95 22.61 2.16 3.33
C ARG A 95 21.13 1.93 3.60
N ALA A 96 20.41 2.94 4.09
CA ALA A 96 18.97 2.87 4.32
C ALA A 96 18.17 2.75 3.01
N GLN A 97 18.72 3.22 1.89
CA GLN A 97 18.05 3.22 0.58
C GLN A 97 18.26 1.91 -0.20
N VAL A 98 19.39 1.22 0.01
CA VAL A 98 19.79 0.05 -0.78
C VAL A 98 18.88 -1.18 -0.58
N PHE A 99 18.13 -1.25 0.53
CA PHE A 99 17.26 -2.40 0.86
C PHE A 99 15.81 -2.01 1.13
N GLN A 100 15.31 -0.96 0.49
CA GLN A 100 13.89 -0.61 0.60
C GLN A 100 13.04 -1.44 -0.37
N PRO A 101 11.80 -1.81 0.03
CA PRO A 101 10.82 -2.34 -0.91
C PRO A 101 10.63 -1.36 -2.08
N GLY A 102 10.59 -1.88 -3.32
CA GLY A 102 10.37 -1.05 -4.52
C GLY A 102 8.98 -0.40 -4.61
N HIS A 103 8.08 -0.73 -3.67
CA HIS A 103 6.74 -0.19 -3.56
C HIS A 103 6.46 0.21 -2.11
N ARG A 104 5.63 1.23 -1.90
CA ARG A 104 5.20 1.63 -0.56
C ARG A 104 4.31 0.52 0.03
N LEU A 105 4.73 -0.02 1.17
CA LEU A 105 3.90 -0.96 1.91
C LEU A 105 2.71 -0.23 2.55
N PRO A 106 1.55 -0.90 2.71
CA PRO A 106 0.44 -0.34 3.47
C PRO A 106 0.87 0.00 4.89
N THR A 107 0.65 1.26 5.28
CA THR A 107 0.85 1.74 6.66
C THR A 107 -0.44 1.69 7.48
N MET A 108 -1.56 1.38 6.83
CA MET A 108 -2.89 1.32 7.40
C MET A 108 -3.08 -0.02 8.14
N ILE A 109 -3.80 0.02 9.27
CA ILE A 109 -4.16 -1.19 10.01
C ILE A 109 -5.23 -2.00 9.26
N ILE A 110 -5.28 -3.31 9.51
CA ILE A 110 -6.21 -4.22 8.82
C ILE A 110 -7.68 -3.81 9.06
N GLU A 111 -8.03 -3.41 10.28
CA GLU A 111 -9.39 -2.97 10.60
C GLU A 111 -9.77 -1.66 9.90
N GLU A 112 -8.84 -0.72 9.77
CA GLU A 112 -9.05 0.53 9.02
C GLU A 112 -9.18 0.25 7.52
N ALA A 113 -8.43 -0.72 6.99
CA ALA A 113 -8.58 -1.19 5.63
C ALA A 113 -9.99 -1.74 5.39
N ARG A 114 -10.50 -2.57 6.30
CA ARG A 114 -11.85 -3.12 6.24
C ARG A 114 -12.93 -2.03 6.22
N LEU A 115 -12.80 -1.00 7.06
CA LEU A 115 -13.75 0.12 7.08
C LEU A 115 -13.76 0.88 5.75
N LYS A 116 -12.56 1.17 5.19
CA LYS A 116 -12.44 1.79 3.87
C LYS A 116 -13.02 0.93 2.75
N GLU A 117 -12.85 -0.39 2.80
CA GLU A 117 -13.43 -1.30 1.81
C GLU A 117 -14.96 -1.24 1.82
N MET A 118 -15.60 -1.19 3.00
CA MET A 118 -17.05 -1.02 3.10
C MET A 118 -17.51 0.34 2.56
N GLU A 119 -16.78 1.42 2.85
CA GLU A 119 -17.07 2.75 2.32
C GLU A 119 -17.02 2.79 0.78
N ILE A 120 -15.97 2.19 0.18
CA ILE A 120 -15.83 2.09 -1.27
C ILE A 120 -16.99 1.26 -1.87
N MET A 121 -17.41 0.19 -1.20
CA MET A 121 -18.54 -0.63 -1.64
C MET A 121 -19.84 0.17 -1.64
N ASN A 122 -20.10 0.96 -0.59
CA ASN A 122 -21.29 1.81 -0.49
C ASN A 122 -21.31 2.87 -1.59
N ILE A 123 -20.20 3.57 -1.82
CA ILE A 123 -20.07 4.56 -2.89
C ILE A 123 -20.32 3.92 -4.26
N TRP A 124 -19.86 2.69 -4.47
CA TRP A 124 -20.09 1.97 -5.72
C TRP A 124 -21.56 1.57 -5.91
N GLN A 125 -22.23 1.13 -4.85
CA GLN A 125 -23.67 0.84 -4.86
C GLN A 125 -24.51 2.09 -5.14
N GLU A 126 -24.20 3.21 -4.49
CA GLU A 126 -24.87 4.50 -4.70
C GLU A 126 -24.72 4.96 -6.16
N ARG A 127 -23.50 4.96 -6.70
CA ARG A 127 -23.28 5.33 -8.12
C ARG A 127 -24.03 4.43 -9.09
N ASN A 128 -24.11 3.13 -8.82
CA ASN A 128 -24.85 2.22 -9.68
C ASN A 128 -26.35 2.45 -9.58
N ALA A 129 -26.88 2.72 -8.39
CA ALA A 129 -28.28 3.07 -8.21
C ALA A 129 -28.62 4.36 -8.97
N GLU A 130 -27.79 5.40 -8.84
CA GLU A 130 -27.93 6.65 -9.60
C GLU A 130 -27.90 6.43 -11.11
N LEU A 131 -26.96 5.60 -11.61
CA LEU A 131 -26.87 5.28 -13.04
C LEU A 131 -28.09 4.51 -13.53
N MET A 132 -28.61 3.57 -12.74
CA MET A 132 -29.81 2.81 -13.07
C MET A 132 -31.06 3.71 -13.06
N GLU A 133 -31.19 4.60 -12.08
CA GLU A 133 -32.28 5.59 -12.03
C GLU A 133 -32.20 6.57 -13.21
N LYS A 134 -31.00 7.02 -13.56
CA LYS A 134 -30.76 7.89 -14.73
C LYS A 134 -31.09 7.18 -16.04
N ALA A 135 -30.73 5.90 -16.18
CA ALA A 135 -31.08 5.10 -17.36
C ALA A 135 -32.60 4.88 -17.46
N ASN A 136 -33.26 4.55 -16.35
CA ASN A 136 -34.71 4.34 -16.30
C ASN A 136 -35.50 5.63 -16.57
N SER A 137 -35.01 6.78 -16.11
CA SER A 137 -35.64 8.08 -16.36
C SER A 137 -35.40 8.59 -17.78
N ALA A 138 -34.20 8.39 -18.35
CA ALA A 138 -33.91 8.76 -19.74
C ALA A 138 -34.76 7.96 -20.75
N TRP A 139 -34.94 6.65 -20.50
CA TRP A 139 -35.71 5.79 -21.41
C TRP A 139 -37.23 6.05 -21.38
N TYR A 140 -37.78 6.49 -20.24
CA TYR A 140 -39.21 6.82 -20.10
C TYR A 140 -39.57 8.27 -20.48
N ARG A 141 -38.61 9.20 -20.46
CA ARG A 141 -38.83 10.62 -20.79
C ARG A 141 -38.84 10.87 -22.30
N ASP A 142 -38.18 10.02 -23.09
CA ASP A 142 -38.28 10.01 -24.54
C ASP A 142 -39.52 9.21 -24.98
N ASN A 143 -40.70 9.77 -24.72
CA ASN A 143 -41.94 9.21 -25.24
C ASN A 143 -41.91 9.27 -26.78
N PRO A 144 -41.92 8.13 -27.51
CA PRO A 144 -41.79 8.13 -28.98
C PRO A 144 -42.97 8.77 -29.72
N LYS A 145 -44.05 9.12 -29.00
CA LYS A 145 -45.33 9.46 -29.61
C LYS A 145 -45.56 10.94 -29.93
N SER A 146 -44.58 11.83 -29.70
CA SER A 146 -44.70 13.26 -30.06
C SER A 146 -43.84 13.69 -31.26
N LYS A 147 -43.19 12.78 -31.98
CA LYS A 147 -42.23 13.11 -33.07
C LYS A 147 -42.63 12.65 -34.47
N LEU A 148 -43.85 12.16 -34.68
CA LEU A 148 -44.28 11.59 -35.96
C LEU A 148 -44.63 12.62 -37.05
N SER A 149 -44.21 13.89 -36.93
CA SER A 149 -44.59 14.92 -37.94
C SER A 149 -43.46 15.85 -38.39
N GLU A 150 -42.36 16.00 -37.64
CA GLU A 150 -41.23 16.89 -38.01
C GLU A 150 -39.87 16.17 -38.02
N ASP A 151 -39.74 14.98 -37.40
CA ASP A 151 -38.45 14.29 -37.27
C ASP A 151 -38.06 13.50 -38.54
N ASP A 152 -38.97 13.28 -39.49
CA ASP A 152 -38.65 12.58 -40.74
C ASP A 152 -37.73 13.41 -41.65
N ASP A 153 -37.99 14.71 -41.83
CA ASP A 153 -37.15 15.56 -42.67
C ASP A 153 -35.76 15.79 -42.05
N ASP A 154 -35.69 16.03 -40.75
CA ASP A 154 -34.42 16.18 -40.03
C ASP A 154 -33.60 14.89 -40.00
N ASN A 155 -34.26 13.73 -39.88
CA ASN A 155 -33.59 12.44 -39.90
C ASN A 155 -33.11 12.08 -41.31
N VAL A 156 -33.88 12.44 -42.35
CA VAL A 156 -33.46 12.34 -43.76
C VAL A 156 -32.27 13.27 -44.04
N GLN A 157 -32.27 14.50 -43.51
CA GLN A 157 -31.14 15.42 -43.66
C GLN A 157 -29.88 14.92 -42.94
N LYS A 158 -30.03 14.36 -41.73
CA LYS A 158 -28.90 13.72 -41.01
C LYS A 158 -28.36 12.49 -41.74
N ALA A 159 -29.25 11.68 -42.33
CA ALA A 159 -28.84 10.53 -43.13
C ALA A 159 -28.06 10.97 -44.38
N ARG A 160 -28.54 12.00 -45.10
CA ARG A 160 -27.82 12.59 -46.23
C ARG A 160 -26.46 13.16 -45.83
N ALA A 161 -26.40 13.94 -44.75
CA ALA A 161 -25.13 14.48 -44.26
C ALA A 161 -24.12 13.37 -43.84
N CYS A 162 -24.63 12.24 -43.33
CA CYS A 162 -23.79 11.09 -43.00
C CYS A 162 -23.28 10.37 -44.25
N ASP A 163 -24.05 10.33 -45.33
CA ASP A 163 -23.61 9.81 -46.62
C ASP A 163 -22.63 10.76 -47.33
N ASP A 164 -22.92 12.06 -47.37
CA ASP A 164 -22.00 13.10 -47.90
C ASP A 164 -20.63 13.03 -47.20
N TRP A 165 -20.63 12.83 -45.88
CA TRP A 165 -19.39 12.66 -45.12
C TRP A 165 -18.63 11.38 -45.50
N LYS A 166 -19.30 10.25 -45.73
CA LYS A 166 -18.63 9.01 -46.16
C LYS A 166 -18.02 9.15 -47.56
N ASP A 167 -18.70 9.86 -48.45
CA ASP A 167 -18.25 10.14 -49.80
C ASP A 167 -16.98 11.03 -49.79
N ASP A 168 -16.97 12.06 -48.93
CA ASP A 168 -15.80 12.92 -48.71
C ASP A 168 -14.64 12.21 -47.97
N HIS A 169 -14.91 11.12 -47.24
CA HIS A 169 -13.92 10.38 -46.45
C HIS A 169 -13.75 8.94 -46.95
N PRO A 170 -13.23 8.72 -48.16
CA PRO A 170 -13.07 7.39 -48.74
C PRO A 170 -12.17 6.53 -47.86
N ARG A 171 -12.57 5.27 -47.66
CA ARG A 171 -11.87 4.31 -46.78
C ARG A 171 -10.36 4.33 -47.06
N GLY A 172 -9.57 4.63 -46.02
CA GLY A 172 -8.12 4.73 -46.13
C GLY A 172 -7.58 6.08 -46.59
N ALA A 173 -8.35 7.19 -46.54
CA ALA A 173 -7.91 8.56 -46.85
C ALA A 173 -6.59 9.01 -46.19
N GLY A 174 -6.16 8.38 -45.09
CA GLY A 174 -4.86 8.63 -44.44
C GLY A 174 -3.72 7.68 -44.82
N ASN A 175 -4.00 6.54 -45.46
CA ASN A 175 -3.02 5.46 -45.65
C ASN A 175 -2.46 5.35 -47.09
N LYS A 176 -2.91 6.20 -48.02
CA LYS A 176 -2.57 6.11 -49.46
C LYS A 176 -1.31 6.88 -49.86
N LYS A 177 -0.69 7.66 -48.97
CA LYS A 177 0.49 8.50 -49.28
C LYS A 177 1.81 7.99 -48.70
N LEU A 178 1.82 6.83 -48.03
CA LEU A 178 2.98 6.36 -47.24
C LEU A 178 3.50 4.96 -47.60
N THR A 179 2.96 4.31 -48.63
CA THR A 179 3.58 3.12 -49.21
C THR A 179 3.94 3.39 -50.67
N PRO A 180 5.23 3.65 -50.97
CA PRO A 180 5.75 3.51 -52.33
C PRO A 180 5.73 2.01 -52.67
N CYS A 181 4.67 1.56 -53.33
CA CYS A 181 4.63 0.24 -53.95
C CYS A 181 4.80 0.43 -55.46
N GLY A 182 6.01 0.16 -55.97
CA GLY A 182 6.30 -0.05 -57.40
C GLY A 182 6.49 1.21 -58.22
#